data_AF-A0A168LBZ2-F1
#
_entry.id   AF-A0A168LBZ2-F1
#
_cell.length_a   1.000
_cell.length_b   1.000
_cell.length_c   1.000
_cell.angle_alpha   90.00
_cell.angle_beta   90.00
_cell.angle_gamma   90.00
#
_symmetry.space_group_name_H-M   'P 1'
#
loop_
_entity.id
_entity.type
_entity.pdbx_description
1 polymer ?
#
loop_
_entity_poly.entity_id
_entity_poly.type
_entity_poly.pdbx_seq_one_letter_code
_entity_poly.pdbx_strand_id
1 'polypeptide(L)'
;WIEPLLSNDIIPIDRRHQFITDVFWNLADIERISMALSRDLTARQDKHSVIPCIGDILLEHVKGFEPFVIYGAHQIIGKHKFELEKKRNAKLLQFAQTLERQPESRRLELNGYLTKPTSRLGRYNLLLTTIHHLTPKDHQDYETIPKVIDMITEFMVQLNKQVGLSDNAFHLELISSRIIVNKGSFVSASQRPLTNKPTTDML
;
A
#
# COMPACT_ATOMS: atom_id res chain seq x y z
N TRP A 1 6.49 -4.18 12.22
CA TRP A 1 7.18 -3.72 11.00
C TRP A 1 7.75 -2.31 11.16
N ILE A 2 6.95 -1.25 11.34
CA ILE A 2 7.43 0.15 11.34
C ILE A 2 8.39 0.47 12.49
N GLU A 3 7.97 0.29 13.74
CA GLU A 3 8.78 0.66 14.91
C GLU A 3 10.16 -0.04 14.97
N PRO A 4 10.28 -1.36 14.72
CA PRO A 4 11.59 -2.00 14.62
C PRO A 4 12.46 -1.47 13.48
N LEU A 5 11.88 -1.04 12.35
CA LEU A 5 12.63 -0.44 11.25
C LEU A 5 13.12 0.98 11.57
N LEU A 6 12.42 1.70 12.46
CA LEU A 6 12.80 3.03 12.93
C LEU A 6 13.89 2.99 14.00
N SER A 7 13.80 2.02 14.91
CA SER A 7 14.67 1.91 16.10
C SER A 7 15.96 1.13 15.84
N ASN A 8 15.93 0.09 14.99
CA ASN A 8 17.08 -0.77 14.77
C ASN A 8 17.92 -0.34 13.56
N ASP A 9 19.19 -0.74 13.55
CA ASP A 9 20.12 -0.53 12.43
C ASP A 9 19.91 -1.51 11.26
N ILE A 10 18.67 -1.55 10.76
CA ILE A 10 18.27 -2.35 9.58
C ILE A 10 18.42 -1.52 8.30
N ILE A 11 17.95 -0.26 8.36
CA ILE A 11 18.08 0.72 7.29
C ILE A 11 19.05 1.83 7.75
N PRO A 12 20.02 2.24 6.93
CA PRO A 12 20.93 3.34 7.25
C PRO A 12 20.19 4.62 7.67
N ILE A 13 20.68 5.27 8.72
CA ILE A 13 19.97 6.35 9.41
C ILE A 13 19.64 7.54 8.51
N ASP A 14 20.50 7.83 7.53
CA ASP A 14 20.38 8.91 6.54
C ASP A 14 19.17 8.74 5.61
N ARG A 15 18.74 7.51 5.34
CA ARG A 15 17.62 7.19 4.44
C ARG A 15 16.46 6.48 5.10
N ARG A 16 16.55 6.18 6.40
CA ARG A 16 15.56 5.42 7.16
C ARG A 16 14.17 6.04 7.11
N HIS A 17 14.08 7.34 7.38
CA HIS A 17 12.79 8.03 7.37
C HIS A 17 12.16 8.00 5.97
N GLN A 18 12.94 8.32 4.93
CA GLN A 18 12.47 8.29 3.55
C GLN A 18 12.01 6.89 3.14
N PHE A 19 12.74 5.84 3.52
CA PHE A 19 12.35 4.46 3.22
C PHE A 19 11.00 4.10 3.86
N ILE A 20 10.78 4.50 5.12
CA ILE A 20 9.51 4.27 5.80
C ILE A 20 8.38 5.04 5.13
N THR A 21 8.60 6.31 4.78
CA THR A 21 7.61 7.10 4.03
C THR A 21 7.32 6.46 2.67
N ASP A 22 8.33 6.02 1.93
CA ASP A 22 8.15 5.39 0.62
C ASP A 22 7.35 4.08 0.70
N VAL A 23 7.57 3.27 1.73
CA VAL A 23 6.94 1.94 1.86
C VAL A 23 5.55 2.00 2.49
N PHE A 24 5.38 2.81 3.55
CA PHE A 24 4.14 2.85 4.35
C PHE A 24 3.29 4.09 4.04
N TRP A 25 3.84 5.11 3.37
CA TRP A 25 3.13 6.29 2.89
C TRP A 25 2.25 6.92 3.96
N ASN A 26 0.97 7.16 3.66
CA ASN A 26 -0.04 7.73 4.55
C ASN A 26 -0.78 6.68 5.40
N LEU A 27 -0.18 5.54 5.71
CA LEU A 27 -0.83 4.49 6.52
C LEU A 27 -1.30 5.01 7.90
N ALA A 28 -0.58 5.97 8.49
CA ALA A 28 -0.97 6.61 9.75
C ALA A 28 -2.33 7.34 9.66
N ASP A 29 -2.68 7.90 8.50
CA ASP A 29 -3.99 8.53 8.31
C ASP A 29 -5.11 7.48 8.29
N ILE A 30 -4.87 6.36 7.60
CA ILE A 30 -5.79 5.23 7.56
C ILE A 30 -5.99 4.64 8.96
N GLU A 31 -4.90 4.50 9.73
CA GLU A 31 -4.94 4.02 11.11
C GLU A 31 -5.79 4.95 11.98
N ARG A 32 -5.55 6.27 11.92
CA ARG A 32 -6.32 7.28 12.65
C ARG A 32 -7.82 7.20 12.36
N ILE A 33 -8.21 7.11 11.09
CA ILE A 33 -9.63 6.98 10.69
C ILE A 33 -10.20 5.65 11.18
N SER A 34 -9.47 4.55 11.00
CA SER A 34 -9.91 3.22 11.39
C SER A 34 -10.08 3.08 12.90
N MET A 35 -9.18 3.68 13.68
CA MET A 35 -9.27 3.73 15.15
C MET A 35 -10.45 4.55 15.61
N ALA A 36 -10.72 5.70 14.98
CA ALA A 36 -11.88 6.52 15.31
C ALA A 36 -13.19 5.77 15.06
N LEU A 37 -13.34 5.15 13.88
CA LEU A 37 -14.50 4.32 13.56
C LEU A 37 -14.66 3.16 14.54
N SER A 38 -13.58 2.43 14.82
CA SER A 38 -13.61 1.29 15.75
C SER A 38 -14.03 1.73 17.15
N ARG A 39 -13.50 2.85 17.65
CA ARG A 39 -13.84 3.38 18.97
C ARG A 39 -15.32 3.73 19.06
N ASP A 40 -15.88 4.39 18.05
CA ASP A 40 -17.27 4.83 18.08
C ASP A 40 -18.24 3.64 17.96
N LEU A 41 -17.89 2.62 17.16
CA LEU A 41 -18.62 1.35 17.11
C LEU A 41 -18.56 0.59 18.44
N THR A 42 -17.39 0.47 19.06
CA THR A 42 -17.22 -0.18 20.36
C THR A 42 -17.98 0.57 21.46
N ALA A 43 -17.93 1.90 21.48
CA ALA A 43 -18.66 2.71 22.44
C ALA A 43 -20.19 2.53 22.33
N ARG A 44 -20.72 2.30 21.12
CA ARG A 44 -22.13 1.93 20.92
C ARG A 44 -22.40 0.52 21.44
N GLN A 45 -21.53 -0.43 21.15
CA GLN A 45 -21.65 -1.81 21.61
C GLN A 45 -21.63 -1.93 23.14
N ASP A 46 -20.78 -1.17 23.82
CA ASP A 46 -20.67 -1.23 25.29
C ASP A 46 -21.91 -0.66 26.00
N LYS A 47 -22.64 0.24 25.34
CA LYS A 47 -23.84 0.90 25.89
C LYS A 47 -25.12 0.10 25.69
N HIS A 48 -25.15 -0.83 24.75
CA HIS A 48 -26.37 -1.50 24.32
C HIS A 48 -26.18 -3.01 24.22
N SER A 49 -27.03 -3.78 24.88
CA SER A 49 -27.05 -5.25 24.73
C SER A 49 -27.41 -5.70 23.31
N VAL A 50 -28.20 -4.88 22.61
CA VAL A 50 -28.55 -5.03 21.19
C VAL A 50 -28.28 -3.70 20.50
N ILE A 51 -27.51 -3.72 19.41
CA ILE A 51 -27.10 -2.50 18.70
C ILE A 51 -28.33 -1.86 18.03
N PRO A 52 -28.64 -0.59 18.33
CA PRO A 52 -29.85 0.06 17.80
C PRO A 52 -29.69 0.54 16.35
N CYS A 53 -28.46 0.85 15.92
CA CYS A 53 -28.09 1.14 14.53
C CYS A 53 -26.57 1.26 14.40
N ILE A 54 -26.10 1.14 13.16
CA ILE A 54 -24.69 1.34 12.79
C ILE A 54 -24.52 2.32 11.62
N GLY A 55 -25.56 2.54 10.83
CA GLY A 55 -25.49 3.32 9.60
C GLY A 55 -25.12 4.77 9.86
N ASP A 56 -25.59 5.34 10.97
CA ASP A 56 -25.31 6.71 11.39
C ASP A 56 -23.81 6.95 11.65
N ILE A 57 -23.16 6.05 12.39
CA ILE A 57 -21.72 6.10 12.66
C ILE A 57 -20.96 5.97 11.34
N LEU A 58 -21.29 4.96 10.53
CA LEU A 58 -20.56 4.72 9.28
C LEU A 58 -20.71 5.87 8.29
N LEU A 59 -21.91 6.46 8.16
CA LEU A 59 -22.15 7.58 7.28
C LEU A 59 -21.28 8.79 7.62
N GLU A 60 -21.02 9.02 8.91
CA GLU A 60 -20.11 10.08 9.34
C GLU A 60 -18.66 9.76 9.00
N HIS A 61 -18.20 8.54 9.29
CA HIS A 61 -16.80 8.14 9.09
C HIS A 61 -16.42 7.99 7.62
N VAL A 62 -17.32 7.50 6.76
CA VAL A 62 -17.02 7.25 5.34
C VAL A 62 -16.67 8.53 4.58
N LYS A 63 -17.17 9.70 5.01
CA LYS A 63 -16.77 11.00 4.44
C LYS A 63 -15.26 11.23 4.48
N GLY A 64 -14.57 10.60 5.43
CA GLY A 64 -13.12 10.71 5.62
C GLY A 64 -12.30 9.64 4.91
N PHE A 65 -12.87 8.78 4.05
CA PHE A 65 -12.16 7.62 3.48
C PHE A 65 -11.18 7.92 2.34
N GLU A 66 -11.02 9.18 1.94
CA GLU A 66 -10.05 9.59 0.90
C GLU A 66 -8.61 9.04 1.10
N PRO A 67 -8.05 8.95 2.32
CA PRO A 67 -6.72 8.38 2.52
C PRO A 67 -6.55 6.94 2.04
N PHE A 68 -7.62 6.14 1.95
CA PHE A 68 -7.56 4.80 1.37
C PHE A 68 -7.27 4.84 -0.14
N VAL A 69 -7.82 5.82 -0.87
CA VAL A 69 -7.58 6.05 -2.30
C VAL A 69 -6.12 6.46 -2.52
N ILE A 70 -5.66 7.47 -1.78
CA ILE A 70 -4.29 7.98 -1.84
C ILE A 70 -3.27 6.87 -1.55
N TYR A 71 -3.50 6.09 -0.50
CA TYR A 71 -2.63 4.97 -0.14
C TYR A 71 -2.58 3.91 -1.25
N GLY A 72 -3.74 3.55 -1.80
CA GLY A 72 -3.81 2.54 -2.83
C GLY A 72 -3.07 2.93 -4.11
N ALA A 73 -3.17 4.20 -4.53
CA ALA A 73 -2.43 4.73 -5.67
C ALA A 73 -0.91 4.64 -5.49
N HIS A 74 -0.41 4.79 -4.26
CA HIS A 74 1.01 4.68 -3.94
C HIS A 74 1.50 3.25 -3.70
N GLN A 75 0.59 2.31 -3.44
CA GLN A 75 0.94 0.96 -2.97
C GLN A 75 1.94 0.23 -3.87
N ILE A 76 1.86 0.40 -5.20
CA ILE A 76 2.80 -0.21 -6.13
C ILE A 76 4.24 0.28 -5.91
N ILE A 77 4.41 1.59 -5.70
CA ILE A 77 5.70 2.22 -5.44
C ILE A 77 6.25 1.66 -4.12
N GLY A 78 5.44 1.63 -3.06
CA GLY A 78 5.84 1.10 -1.76
C GLY A 78 6.27 -0.37 -1.81
N LYS A 79 5.50 -1.23 -2.50
CA LYS A 79 5.86 -2.64 -2.74
C LYS A 79 7.18 -2.76 -3.50
N HIS A 80 7.36 -2.00 -4.57
CA HIS A 80 8.58 -2.03 -5.35
C HIS A 80 9.80 -1.60 -4.54
N LYS A 81 9.70 -0.49 -3.80
CA LYS A 81 10.76 0.06 -2.95
C LYS A 81 11.19 -0.95 -1.89
N PHE A 82 10.22 -1.60 -1.24
CA PHE A 82 10.48 -2.66 -0.27
C PHE A 82 11.24 -3.84 -0.91
N GLU A 83 10.76 -4.36 -2.04
CA GLU A 83 11.41 -5.49 -2.72
C GLU A 83 12.82 -5.15 -3.23
N LEU A 84 13.04 -3.92 -3.71
CA LEU A 84 14.35 -3.47 -4.16
C LEU A 84 15.34 -3.38 -3.01
N GLU A 85 14.93 -2.80 -1.88
CA GLU A 85 15.77 -2.72 -0.69
C GLU A 85 16.03 -4.11 -0.10
N LYS A 86 15.00 -4.97 0.00
CA LYS A 86 15.11 -6.35 0.49
C LYS A 86 16.11 -7.18 -0.33
N LYS A 87 16.21 -6.96 -1.64
CA LYS A 87 17.20 -7.61 -2.51
C LYS A 87 18.64 -7.13 -2.30
N ARG A 88 18.83 -5.88 -1.87
CA ARG A 88 20.14 -5.23 -1.77
C ARG A 88 20.68 -5.19 -0.34
N ASN A 89 19.80 -5.31 0.65
CA ASN A 89 20.11 -5.17 2.06
C ASN A 89 19.87 -6.49 2.81
N ALA A 90 20.96 -7.21 3.10
CA ALA A 90 20.91 -8.48 3.80
C ALA A 90 20.30 -8.38 5.21
N LYS A 91 20.46 -7.25 5.91
CA LYS A 91 19.85 -7.03 7.23
C LYS A 91 18.33 -6.95 7.12
N LEU A 92 17.81 -6.22 6.11
CA LEU A 92 16.36 -6.15 5.87
C LEU A 92 15.79 -7.50 5.49
N LEU A 93 16.50 -8.28 4.66
CA LEU A 93 16.08 -9.63 4.28
C LEU A 93 15.96 -10.55 5.52
N GLN A 94 16.99 -10.60 6.36
CA GLN A 94 16.99 -11.41 7.58
C GLN A 94 15.90 -10.96 8.56
N PHE A 95 15.72 -9.66 8.71
CA PHE A 95 14.65 -9.08 9.54
C PHE A 95 13.26 -9.51 9.05
N ALA A 96 12.99 -9.39 7.74
CA ALA A 96 11.71 -9.79 7.16
C ALA A 96 11.43 -11.28 7.39
N GLN A 97 12.41 -12.15 7.09
CA GLN A 97 12.29 -13.60 7.31
C GLN A 97 12.07 -13.97 8.79
N THR A 98 12.70 -13.23 9.71
CA THR A 98 12.53 -13.45 11.14
C THR A 98 11.12 -13.05 11.59
N LEU A 99 10.65 -11.89 11.16
CA LEU A 99 9.29 -11.42 11.48
C LEU A 99 8.22 -12.36 10.92
N GLU A 100 8.36 -12.81 9.67
CA GLU A 100 7.40 -13.72 9.01
C GLU A 100 7.30 -15.10 9.69
N ARG A 101 8.29 -15.49 10.49
CA ARG A 101 8.24 -16.72 11.30
C ARG A 101 7.55 -16.54 12.64
N GLN A 102 7.37 -15.31 13.11
CA GLN A 102 6.73 -15.04 14.39
C GLN A 102 5.23 -15.36 14.32
N PRO A 103 4.63 -15.94 15.37
CA PRO A 103 3.19 -16.25 15.40
C PRO A 103 2.29 -15.04 15.10
N GLU A 104 2.70 -13.84 15.55
CA GLU A 104 2.01 -12.57 15.39
C GLU A 104 1.90 -12.15 13.92
N SER A 105 2.85 -12.56 13.09
CA SER A 105 2.83 -12.30 11.64
C SER A 105 1.78 -13.14 10.91
N ARG A 106 1.23 -14.18 11.56
CA ARG A 106 0.35 -15.17 10.92
C ARG A 106 0.92 -15.72 9.61
N ARG A 107 2.25 -15.80 9.50
CA ARG A 107 3.01 -16.20 8.29
C ARG A 107 2.73 -15.31 7.07
N LEU A 108 2.35 -14.05 7.28
CA LEU A 108 2.09 -13.10 6.21
C LEU A 108 3.31 -12.20 5.98
N GLU A 109 3.77 -12.15 4.74
CA GLU A 109 4.81 -11.21 4.31
C GLU A 109 4.33 -9.76 4.33
N LEU A 110 5.25 -8.78 4.40
CA LEU A 110 4.90 -7.36 4.43
C LEU A 110 3.98 -6.94 3.29
N ASN A 111 4.23 -7.40 2.06
CA ASN A 111 3.39 -7.08 0.89
C ASN A 111 1.91 -7.50 1.07
N GLY A 112 1.67 -8.57 1.83
CA GLY A 112 0.32 -8.99 2.20
C GLY A 112 -0.35 -8.00 3.16
N TYR A 113 0.40 -7.47 4.13
CA TYR A 113 -0.08 -6.41 5.02
C TYR A 113 -0.34 -5.09 4.28
N LEU A 114 0.55 -4.70 3.36
CA LEU A 114 0.40 -3.47 2.57
C LEU A 114 -0.88 -3.48 1.72
N THR A 115 -1.44 -4.66 1.44
CA THR A 115 -2.70 -4.81 0.67
C THR A 115 -3.95 -4.70 1.54
N LYS A 116 -3.83 -4.74 2.87
CA LYS A 116 -4.99 -4.73 3.78
C LYS A 116 -5.86 -3.47 3.64
N PRO A 117 -5.31 -2.24 3.60
CA PRO A 117 -6.13 -1.03 3.50
C PRO A 117 -7.03 -1.01 2.27
N THR A 118 -6.49 -1.32 1.09
CA THR A 118 -7.27 -1.31 -0.17
C THR A 118 -8.35 -2.39 -0.17
N SER A 119 -8.04 -3.58 0.36
CA SER A 119 -9.03 -4.67 0.47
C SER A 119 -10.15 -4.40 1.50
N ARG A 120 -9.94 -3.46 2.42
CA ARG A 120 -10.88 -3.19 3.53
C ARG A 120 -12.18 -2.58 3.03
N LEU A 121 -12.12 -1.70 2.03
CA LEU A 121 -13.32 -1.05 1.45
C LEU A 121 -14.31 -2.08 0.90
N GLY A 122 -13.82 -3.06 0.12
CA GLY A 122 -14.67 -4.14 -0.41
C GLY A 122 -15.29 -5.02 0.68
N ARG A 123 -14.59 -5.21 1.81
CA ARG A 123 -15.14 -5.93 2.96
C ARG A 123 -16.25 -5.16 3.65
N TYR A 124 -16.15 -3.83 3.75
CA TYR A 124 -17.24 -3.02 4.29
C TYR A 124 -18.50 -3.17 3.43
N ASN A 125 -18.39 -3.09 2.10
CA ASN A 125 -19.52 -3.33 1.22
C ASN A 125 -20.16 -4.71 1.44
N LEU A 126 -19.35 -5.78 1.52
CA LEU A 126 -19.88 -7.12 1.77
C LEU A 126 -20.65 -7.21 3.10
N LEU A 127 -20.04 -6.73 4.18
CA LEU A 127 -20.64 -6.77 5.51
C LEU A 127 -21.91 -5.94 5.58
N LEU A 128 -21.90 -4.74 5.01
CA LEU A 128 -23.04 -3.83 5.02
C LEU A 128 -24.19 -4.33 4.17
N THR A 129 -23.91 -4.96 3.03
CA THR A 129 -24.95 -5.62 2.22
C THR A 129 -25.64 -6.72 3.01
N THR A 130 -24.87 -7.55 3.75
CA THR A 130 -25.46 -8.58 4.62
C THR A 130 -26.33 -7.97 5.72
N ILE A 131 -25.86 -6.90 6.36
CA ILE A 131 -26.62 -6.22 7.42
C ILE A 131 -27.91 -5.62 6.85
N HIS A 132 -27.84 -4.93 5.71
CA HIS A 132 -29.00 -4.34 5.06
C HIS A 132 -30.05 -5.40 4.70
N HIS A 133 -29.63 -6.55 4.16
CA HIS A 133 -30.55 -7.64 3.82
C HIS A 133 -31.32 -8.19 5.02
N LEU A 134 -30.71 -8.16 6.21
CA LEU A 134 -31.31 -8.61 7.46
C LEU A 134 -32.03 -7.49 8.23
N THR A 135 -31.95 -6.25 7.75
CA THR A 135 -32.55 -5.08 8.41
C THR A 135 -34.03 -4.94 8.04
N PRO A 136 -34.95 -4.84 9.01
CA PRO A 136 -36.38 -4.57 8.74
C PRO A 136 -36.61 -3.24 8.03
N LYS A 137 -37.68 -3.13 7.22
CA LYS A 137 -37.99 -1.93 6.42
C LYS A 137 -38.35 -0.70 7.26
N ASP A 138 -38.84 -0.91 8.47
CA ASP A 138 -39.19 0.12 9.45
C ASP A 138 -37.98 0.58 10.28
N HIS A 139 -36.81 -0.04 10.10
CA HIS A 139 -35.60 0.30 10.80
C HIS A 139 -34.79 1.38 10.05
N GLN A 140 -34.21 2.35 10.78
CA GLN A 140 -33.48 3.48 10.18
C GLN A 140 -32.30 3.08 9.28
N ASP A 141 -31.63 1.96 9.60
CA ASP A 141 -30.51 1.45 8.81
C ASP A 141 -30.94 0.90 7.44
N TYR A 142 -32.23 0.63 7.24
CA TYR A 142 -32.76 0.22 5.94
C TYR A 142 -32.49 1.29 4.87
N GLU A 143 -32.65 2.55 5.22
CA GLU A 143 -32.38 3.69 4.32
C GLU A 143 -30.95 4.20 4.41
N THR A 144 -30.29 4.04 5.56
CA THR A 144 -28.97 4.63 5.81
C THR A 144 -27.85 3.78 5.24
N ILE A 145 -27.91 2.45 5.41
CA ILE A 145 -26.83 1.54 4.96
C ILE A 145 -26.61 1.60 3.44
N PRO A 146 -27.64 1.61 2.58
CA PRO A 146 -27.43 1.74 1.13
C PRO A 146 -26.61 2.99 0.76
N LYS A 147 -26.87 4.13 1.41
CA LYS A 147 -26.11 5.37 1.17
C LYS A 147 -24.64 5.22 1.54
N VAL A 148 -24.35 4.52 2.64
CA VAL A 148 -22.98 4.21 3.06
C VAL A 148 -22.29 3.32 2.02
N ILE A 149 -22.98 2.29 1.53
CA ILE A 149 -22.46 1.38 0.48
C ILE A 149 -22.16 2.16 -0.80
N ASP A 150 -23.03 3.06 -1.22
CA ASP A 150 -22.83 3.89 -2.41
C ASP A 150 -21.58 4.76 -2.28
N MET A 151 -21.40 5.43 -1.15
CA MET A 151 -20.20 6.25 -0.90
C MET A 151 -18.91 5.41 -0.88
N ILE A 152 -18.92 4.24 -0.23
CA ILE A 152 -17.75 3.34 -0.23
C ILE A 152 -17.47 2.84 -1.66
N THR A 153 -18.50 2.55 -2.43
CA THR A 153 -18.38 2.12 -3.83
C THR A 153 -17.77 3.21 -4.69
N GLU A 154 -18.14 4.47 -4.48
CA GLU A 154 -17.52 5.61 -5.15
C GLU A 154 -16.02 5.68 -4.84
N PHE A 155 -15.60 5.57 -3.58
CA PHE A 155 -14.19 5.49 -3.22
C PHE A 155 -13.48 4.29 -3.84
N MET A 156 -14.13 3.13 -3.96
CA MET A 156 -13.54 1.97 -4.64
C MET A 156 -13.34 2.20 -6.14
N VAL A 157 -14.28 2.87 -6.81
CA VAL A 157 -14.14 3.25 -8.23
C VAL A 157 -12.98 4.23 -8.40
N GLN A 158 -12.90 5.25 -7.55
CA GLN A 158 -11.79 6.22 -7.54
C GLN A 158 -10.44 5.52 -7.28
N LEU A 159 -10.37 4.66 -6.27
CA LEU A 159 -9.21 3.84 -5.94
C LEU A 159 -8.75 3.02 -7.15
N ASN A 160 -9.64 2.27 -7.79
CA ASN A 160 -9.29 1.45 -8.95
C ASN A 160 -8.74 2.29 -10.11
N LYS A 161 -9.34 3.45 -10.36
CA LYS A 161 -8.85 4.40 -11.37
C LYS A 161 -7.44 4.90 -11.04
N GLN A 162 -7.21 5.36 -9.80
CA GLN A 162 -5.91 5.90 -9.40
C GLN A 162 -4.82 4.84 -9.36
N VAL A 163 -5.14 3.63 -8.91
CA VAL A 163 -4.22 2.48 -8.96
C VAL A 163 -3.82 2.19 -10.40
N GLY A 164 -4.77 2.12 -11.34
CA GLY A 164 -4.45 1.87 -12.74
C GLY A 164 -3.59 2.96 -13.38
N LEU A 165 -3.83 4.24 -13.05
CA LEU A 165 -3.02 5.35 -13.52
C LEU A 165 -1.59 5.30 -12.96
N SER A 166 -1.45 5.05 -11.66
CA SER A 166 -0.14 4.96 -10.99
C SER A 166 0.66 3.75 -11.47
N ASP A 167 0.00 2.60 -11.68
CA ASP A 167 0.61 1.39 -12.23
C ASP A 167 1.19 1.63 -13.62
N ASN A 168 0.39 2.22 -14.51
CA ASN A 168 0.85 2.59 -15.85
C ASN A 168 2.03 3.57 -15.83
N ALA A 169 1.92 4.64 -15.03
CA ALA A 169 2.98 5.65 -14.92
C ALA A 169 4.28 5.03 -14.37
N PHE A 170 4.17 4.22 -13.32
CA PHE A 170 5.29 3.54 -12.68
C PHE A 170 6.02 2.59 -13.64
N HIS A 171 5.27 1.80 -14.42
CA HIS A 171 5.85 0.90 -15.40
C HIS A 171 6.54 1.65 -16.55
N LEU A 172 5.97 2.75 -17.02
CA LEU A 172 6.61 3.60 -18.04
C LEU A 172 7.94 4.19 -17.54
N GLU A 173 7.99 4.67 -16.30
CA GLU A 173 9.21 5.18 -15.68
C GLU A 173 10.29 4.08 -15.55
N LEU A 174 9.89 2.88 -15.13
CA LEU A 174 10.80 1.75 -15.00
C LEU A 174 11.38 1.30 -16.36
N ILE A 175 10.59 1.34 -17.43
CA ILE A 175 11.07 1.01 -18.77
C ILE A 175 12.01 2.11 -19.29
N SER A 176 11.62 3.38 -19.14
CA SER A 176 12.42 4.53 -19.58
C SER A 176 13.82 4.54 -18.95
N SER A 177 13.90 4.33 -17.63
CA SER A 177 15.18 4.28 -16.91
C SER A 177 16.11 3.17 -17.42
N ARG A 178 15.57 1.99 -17.75
CA ARG A 178 16.36 0.89 -18.35
C ARG A 178 16.90 1.23 -19.74
N ILE A 179 16.10 1.91 -20.56
CA ILE A 179 16.50 2.31 -21.92
C ILE A 179 17.62 3.36 -21.86
N ILE A 180 17.52 4.35 -20.97
CA ILE A 180 18.53 5.41 -20.81
C ILE A 180 19.86 4.81 -20.33
N VAL A 181 19.83 3.91 -19.34
CA VAL A 181 21.03 3.21 -18.85
C VAL A 181 21.70 2.38 -19.95
N ASN A 182 20.91 1.71 -20.79
CA ASN A 182 21.45 0.98 -21.94
C ASN A 182 22.08 1.92 -22.98
N LYS A 183 21.46 3.06 -23.30
CA LYS A 183 22.05 4.04 -24.24
C LYS A 183 23.40 4.58 -23.75
N GLY A 184 23.57 4.85 -22.45
CA GLY A 184 24.86 5.26 -21.87
C GLY A 184 25.95 4.17 -21.99
N SER A 185 25.56 2.90 -21.89
CA SER A 185 26.47 1.76 -22.00
C SER A 185 26.96 1.57 -23.45
N PHE A 186 26.10 1.79 -24.45
CA PHE A 186 26.48 1.72 -25.87
C PHE A 186 27.41 2.86 -26.31
N VAL A 187 27.24 4.08 -25.79
CA VAL A 187 28.13 5.21 -26.15
C VAL A 187 29.54 5.00 -25.58
N SER A 188 29.68 4.40 -24.40
CA SER A 188 30.99 4.08 -23.81
C SER A 188 31.76 2.97 -24.55
N ALA A 189 31.06 2.06 -25.24
CA ALA A 189 31.69 0.98 -26.00
C ALA A 189 32.23 1.43 -27.37
N SER A 190 31.80 2.61 -27.87
CA SER A 190 32.15 3.11 -29.20
C SER A 190 33.36 4.06 -29.23
N GLN A 191 34.05 4.26 -28.11
CA GLN A 191 35.26 5.09 -27.99
C GLN A 191 36.54 4.30 -27.67
N ARG A 192 36.72 3.09 -28.24
CA ARG A 192 38.06 2.49 -28.28
C ARG A 192 38.84 3.06 -29.47
N PRO A 193 40.01 3.70 -29.26
CA PRO A 193 40.86 4.09 -30.38
C PRO A 193 41.36 2.83 -31.08
N LEU A 194 41.24 2.79 -32.40
CA LEU A 194 41.93 1.81 -33.24
C LEU A 194 43.43 2.09 -33.13
N THR A 195 44.12 1.39 -32.24
CA THR A 195 45.59 1.39 -32.21
C THR A 195 46.07 0.58 -33.40
N ASN A 196 46.47 1.28 -34.48
CA ASN A 196 47.26 0.70 -35.57
C ASN A 196 48.57 0.14 -34.97
N LYS A 197 48.75 -1.18 -35.01
CA LYS A 197 50.07 -1.79 -34.84
C LYS A 197 50.76 -1.84 -36.21
N PRO A 198 52.03 -1.42 -36.32
CA PRO A 198 52.80 -1.59 -37.54
C PRO A 198 53.19 -3.06 -37.68
N THR A 199 52.95 -3.62 -38.86
CA THR A 199 53.50 -4.92 -39.28
C THR A 199 54.92 -4.67 -39.75
N THR A 200 55.91 -5.29 -39.10
CA THR A 200 57.30 -5.35 -39.58
C THR A 200 57.69 -6.81 -39.66
N ASP A 201 57.75 -7.28 -40.91
CA ASP A 201 58.60 -8.27 -41.61
C ASP A 201 59.19 -9.47 -40.87
N MET A 202 59.14 -10.64 -41.54
CA MET A 202 60.34 -11.42 -41.89
C MET A 202 60.09 -12.40 -43.07
N LEU A 203 61.03 -12.33 -44.02
CA LEU A 203 61.35 -13.18 -45.19
C LEU A 203 60.60 -12.90 -46.50
#